data_AF-A0A497C6U7-F1
#
_entry.id   AF-A0A497C6U7-F1
#
_cell.length_a   1.000
_cell.length_b   1.000
_cell.length_c   1.000
_cell.angle_alpha   90.00
_cell.angle_beta   90.00
_cell.angle_gamma   90.00
#
_symmetry.space_group_name_H-M   'P 1'
#
loop_
_entity.id
_entity.type
_entity.pdbx_description
1 polymer ?
#
loop_
_entity_poly.entity_id
_entity_poly.type
_entity_poly.pdbx_seq_one_letter_code
_entity_poly.pdbx_strand_id
1 'polypeptide(L)'
;MMEQRISQSIWTLLTLFLILSISACTTAPQPMNEDLILEPYPLHGPPDPDNMTFLPIGTTQEKVLEKHQAERQHTTSNQLYHASGDVYPRTDSLGPGMELTAVMNAASEEPFQQTINLLSEEEIIFSVDAGKPSPALPLQGLWSYEDHWVLEILYSDQETWQGRVYLDGELLNQSRGYQDMFGFQLLASKPFYFFQRNDELGFSYNGEEHYLPYEAILHHGCCSAAVLNPIQAENMVAFFAYTGDDWFYVELGNY
;
A
#
# COMPACT_ATOMS: atom_id res chain seq x y z
N MET A 1 27.88 7.02 -69.51
CA MET A 1 27.01 6.78 -70.68
C MET A 1 26.68 5.29 -70.67
N MET A 2 25.45 4.92 -70.30
CA MET A 2 24.34 4.60 -71.23
C MET A 2 24.74 3.45 -72.19
N GLU A 3 24.06 2.31 -72.36
CA GLU A 3 22.71 1.75 -72.08
C GLU A 3 22.89 0.21 -72.08
N GLN A 4 22.32 -0.60 -71.19
CA GLN A 4 20.94 -1.12 -71.04
C GLN A 4 20.40 -2.07 -72.14
N ARG A 5 19.59 -3.05 -71.65
CA ARG A 5 18.71 -4.05 -72.29
C ARG A 5 19.34 -5.46 -72.41
N ILE A 6 18.70 -6.60 -72.13
CA ILE A 6 17.31 -7.10 -72.32
C ILE A 6 17.14 -8.26 -71.29
N SER A 7 16.20 -8.22 -70.32
CA SER A 7 14.81 -8.74 -70.32
C SER A 7 14.60 -10.23 -69.96
N GLN A 8 13.63 -10.41 -69.05
CA GLN A 8 12.68 -11.53 -68.87
C GLN A 8 13.10 -12.80 -68.09
N SER A 9 12.42 -13.00 -66.94
CA SER A 9 11.64 -14.20 -66.53
C SER A 9 11.50 -14.19 -64.99
N ILE A 10 10.35 -13.87 -64.38
CA ILE A 10 9.12 -14.68 -64.20
C ILE A 10 9.19 -15.66 -62.96
N TRP A 11 8.23 -15.48 -62.02
CA TRP A 11 7.86 -16.24 -60.78
C TRP A 11 8.88 -16.20 -59.61
N THR A 12 8.55 -15.90 -58.34
CA THR A 12 7.38 -16.27 -57.53
C THR A 12 7.26 -15.27 -56.36
N LEU A 13 6.13 -14.57 -56.19
CA LEU A 13 5.83 -13.82 -54.96
C LEU A 13 5.12 -14.75 -53.99
N LEU A 14 5.83 -15.20 -52.96
CA LEU A 14 5.26 -15.91 -51.82
C LEU A 14 4.91 -14.86 -50.76
N THR A 15 3.71 -14.30 -50.84
CA THR A 15 3.21 -13.34 -49.84
C THR A 15 2.78 -14.13 -48.61
N LEU A 16 3.70 -14.32 -47.66
CA LEU A 16 3.42 -14.92 -46.36
C LEU A 16 2.65 -13.87 -45.53
N PHE A 17 1.33 -13.96 -45.51
CA PHE A 17 0.50 -13.23 -44.55
C PHE A 17 0.71 -13.86 -43.17
N LEU A 18 1.64 -13.30 -42.40
CA LEU A 18 1.84 -13.65 -40.99
C LEU A 18 0.69 -13.00 -40.20
N ILE A 19 -0.37 -13.76 -39.97
CA ILE A 19 -1.41 -13.41 -39.00
C ILE A 19 -0.74 -13.53 -37.62
N LEU A 20 -0.27 -12.40 -37.07
CA LEU A 20 0.05 -12.29 -35.66
C LEU A 20 -1.25 -12.48 -34.88
N SER A 21 -1.48 -13.71 -34.43
CA SER A 21 -2.43 -14.01 -33.37
C SER A 21 -1.93 -13.30 -32.12
N ILE A 22 -2.48 -12.12 -31.84
CA ILE A 22 -2.36 -11.49 -30.53
C ILE A 22 -3.12 -12.43 -29.60
N SER A 23 -2.41 -13.40 -29.05
CA SER A 23 -2.91 -14.17 -27.92
C SER A 23 -3.05 -13.15 -26.82
N ALA A 24 -4.29 -12.73 -26.56
CA ALA A 24 -4.65 -12.16 -25.27
C ALA A 24 -4.33 -13.27 -24.26
N CYS A 25 -3.12 -13.24 -23.71
CA CYS A 25 -2.81 -13.94 -22.48
C CYS A 25 -3.73 -13.32 -21.44
N THR A 26 -4.90 -13.93 -21.27
CA THR A 26 -5.65 -13.82 -20.03
C THR A 26 -4.76 -14.52 -19.01
N THR A 27 -3.96 -13.73 -18.29
CA THR A 27 -3.15 -14.23 -17.19
C THR A 27 -4.13 -14.91 -16.23
N ALA A 28 -4.08 -16.23 -16.16
CA ALA A 28 -4.82 -16.95 -15.15
C ALA A 28 -4.39 -16.39 -13.77
N PRO A 29 -5.33 -16.19 -12.83
CA PRO A 29 -4.97 -15.72 -11.50
C PRO A 29 -3.86 -16.62 -10.95
N GLN A 30 -2.69 -16.04 -10.69
CA GLN A 30 -1.61 -16.78 -10.09
C GLN A 30 -2.09 -17.29 -8.73
N PRO A 31 -1.82 -18.55 -8.38
CA PRO A 31 -2.17 -19.06 -7.06
C PRO A 31 -1.56 -18.12 -6.02
N MET A 32 -2.41 -17.53 -5.19
CA MET A 32 -1.99 -16.84 -3.98
C MET A 32 -1.09 -17.79 -3.19
N ASN A 33 -0.02 -17.27 -2.61
CA ASN A 33 0.83 -17.99 -1.67
C ASN A 33 -0.06 -18.78 -0.68
N GLU A 34 0.28 -20.04 -0.41
CA GLU A 34 -0.51 -20.96 0.44
C GLU A 34 -0.74 -20.41 1.87
N ASP A 35 -0.05 -19.34 2.27
CA ASP A 35 -0.07 -18.77 3.61
C ASP A 35 -1.17 -17.72 3.87
N LEU A 36 -1.74 -17.03 2.87
CA LEU A 36 -2.76 -16.00 3.08
C LEU A 36 -4.08 -16.30 2.39
N ILE A 37 -5.18 -16.07 3.13
CA ILE A 37 -6.54 -16.23 2.63
C ILE A 37 -7.15 -14.84 2.44
N LEU A 38 -7.43 -14.48 1.19
CA LEU A 38 -8.17 -13.27 0.79
C LEU A 38 -9.67 -13.57 0.74
N GLU A 39 -10.45 -12.87 1.56
CA GLU A 39 -11.89 -13.07 1.68
C GLU A 39 -12.65 -11.78 1.38
N PRO A 40 -13.12 -11.62 0.14
CA PRO A 40 -13.92 -10.47 -0.24
C PRO A 40 -15.40 -10.65 0.14
N TYR A 41 -15.99 -9.60 0.71
CA TYR A 41 -17.40 -9.48 1.02
C TYR A 41 -17.99 -8.33 0.18
N PRO A 42 -18.72 -8.64 -0.91
CA PRO A 42 -19.40 -7.63 -1.72
C PRO A 42 -20.39 -6.83 -0.88
N LEU A 43 -20.48 -5.53 -1.13
CA LEU A 43 -21.34 -4.60 -0.41
C LEU A 43 -22.46 -4.06 -1.31
N HIS A 44 -23.58 -3.65 -0.73
CA HIS A 44 -24.66 -2.97 -1.46
C HIS A 44 -24.30 -1.57 -1.97
N GLY A 45 -23.16 -1.02 -1.54
CA GLY A 45 -22.67 0.32 -1.87
C GLY A 45 -21.48 0.69 -0.98
N PRO A 46 -21.04 1.97 -1.00
CA PRO A 46 -19.93 2.43 -0.17
C PRO A 46 -20.21 2.28 1.33
N PRO A 47 -19.18 2.07 2.16
CA PRO A 47 -19.32 2.11 3.62
C PRO A 47 -19.71 3.51 4.10
N ASP A 48 -20.40 3.58 5.24
CA ASP A 48 -20.75 4.82 5.93
C ASP A 48 -19.67 5.13 6.99
N PRO A 49 -18.79 6.13 6.76
CA PRO A 49 -17.73 6.47 7.70
C PRO A 49 -18.25 7.12 8.99
N ASP A 50 -19.41 7.78 8.95
CA ASP A 50 -19.92 8.52 10.11
C ASP A 50 -20.55 7.57 11.13
N ASN A 51 -21.15 6.47 10.64
CA ASN A 51 -21.75 5.43 11.49
C ASN A 51 -20.86 4.19 11.66
N MET A 52 -19.71 4.11 10.97
CA MET A 52 -18.84 2.94 10.93
C MET A 52 -19.59 1.66 10.51
N THR A 53 -20.47 1.79 9.50
CA THR A 53 -21.30 0.68 9.02
C THR A 53 -21.05 0.36 7.56
N PHE A 54 -21.21 -0.90 7.20
CA PHE A 54 -21.24 -1.39 5.83
C PHE A 54 -22.32 -2.47 5.68
N LEU A 55 -22.78 -2.69 4.45
CA LEU A 55 -23.90 -3.58 4.17
C LEU A 55 -23.47 -4.73 3.25
N PRO A 56 -22.95 -5.85 3.79
CA PRO A 56 -22.60 -7.03 3.01
C PRO A 56 -23.80 -7.63 2.27
N ILE A 57 -23.57 -8.11 1.06
CA ILE A 57 -24.59 -8.83 0.29
C ILE A 57 -24.73 -10.26 0.84
N GLY A 58 -25.96 -10.66 1.15
CA GLY A 58 -26.28 -12.03 1.56
C GLY A 58 -25.93 -12.39 3.01
N THR A 59 -25.40 -11.44 3.79
CA THR A 59 -25.10 -11.62 5.22
C THR A 59 -25.26 -10.29 5.98
N THR A 60 -24.83 -10.22 7.24
CA THR A 60 -24.79 -9.00 8.04
C THR A 60 -23.35 -8.62 8.36
N GLN A 61 -23.09 -7.33 8.60
CA GLN A 61 -21.79 -6.85 9.08
C GLN A 61 -21.34 -7.62 10.34
N GLU A 62 -22.24 -7.84 11.29
CA GLU A 62 -21.95 -8.61 12.51
C GLU A 62 -21.42 -10.02 12.20
N LYS A 63 -22.05 -10.76 11.29
CA LYS A 63 -21.60 -12.10 10.91
C LYS A 63 -20.25 -12.12 10.19
N VAL A 64 -20.00 -11.11 9.36
CA VAL A 64 -18.68 -10.93 8.72
C VAL A 64 -17.64 -10.69 9.80
N LEU A 65 -17.90 -9.74 10.70
CA LEU A 65 -16.99 -9.36 11.78
C LEU A 65 -16.86 -10.43 12.89
N GLU A 66 -17.80 -11.36 13.03
CA GLU A 66 -17.70 -12.47 13.98
C GLU A 66 -16.73 -13.56 13.50
N LYS A 67 -16.64 -13.78 12.19
CA LYS A 67 -15.89 -14.91 11.60
C LYS A 67 -14.43 -15.00 12.05
N HIS A 68 -13.72 -13.88 12.03
CA HIS A 68 -12.31 -13.73 12.46
C HIS A 68 -12.20 -12.72 13.61
N GLN A 69 -13.15 -12.81 14.55
CA GLN A 69 -13.18 -11.90 15.70
C GLN A 69 -11.94 -12.05 16.58
N ALA A 70 -11.40 -13.27 16.69
CA ALA A 70 -10.21 -13.54 17.49
C ALA A 70 -9.01 -12.73 16.97
N GLU A 71 -8.77 -12.78 15.66
CA GLU A 71 -7.67 -12.07 15.00
C GLU A 71 -7.88 -10.56 15.08
N ARG A 72 -9.12 -10.08 14.87
CA ARG A 72 -9.48 -8.66 15.00
C ARG A 72 -9.23 -8.07 16.38
N GLN A 73 -9.29 -8.87 17.45
CA GLN A 73 -9.02 -8.37 18.80
C GLN A 73 -7.54 -8.05 19.04
N HIS A 74 -6.66 -8.57 18.18
CA HIS A 74 -5.22 -8.34 18.22
C HIS A 74 -4.82 -7.24 17.22
N THR A 75 -5.49 -6.08 17.28
CA THR A 75 -5.13 -4.95 16.42
C THR A 75 -3.74 -4.42 16.75
N THR A 76 -2.97 -4.16 15.70
CA THR A 76 -1.68 -3.49 15.80
C THR A 76 -1.85 -2.10 15.20
N SER A 77 -1.52 -1.06 15.95
CA SER A 77 -1.59 0.30 15.43
C SER A 77 -0.46 1.13 16.02
N ASN A 78 0.20 1.90 15.16
CA ASN A 78 1.19 2.87 15.57
C ASN A 78 0.50 3.93 16.45
N GLN A 79 0.86 3.95 17.73
CA GLN A 79 0.31 4.91 18.68
C GLN A 79 1.09 6.21 18.52
N LEU A 80 0.39 7.26 18.08
CA LEU A 80 0.95 8.60 18.05
C LEU A 80 0.78 9.25 19.42
N TYR A 81 1.87 9.78 19.97
CA TYR A 81 1.86 10.46 21.26
C TYR A 81 2.70 11.74 21.22
N HIS A 82 2.52 12.59 22.23
CA HIS A 82 3.33 13.79 22.44
C HIS A 82 4.18 13.61 23.70
N ALA A 83 5.49 13.83 23.59
CA ALA A 83 6.34 13.91 24.77
C ALA A 83 6.06 15.21 25.55
N SER A 84 6.32 15.20 26.85
CA SER A 84 6.06 16.36 27.70
C SER A 84 6.88 17.58 27.24
N GLY A 85 6.20 18.61 26.74
CA GLY A 85 6.82 19.84 26.23
C GLY A 85 7.05 19.85 24.72
N ASP A 86 6.82 18.72 24.04
CA ASP A 86 6.92 18.62 22.58
C ASP A 86 5.56 18.87 21.92
N VAL A 87 5.57 19.70 20.87
CA VAL A 87 4.37 20.03 20.10
C VAL A 87 4.12 19.01 18.99
N TYR A 88 5.12 18.23 18.62
CA TYR A 88 5.02 17.32 17.48
C TYR A 88 4.78 15.87 17.90
N PRO A 89 3.98 15.12 17.11
CA PRO A 89 3.70 13.73 17.37
C PRO A 89 4.93 12.86 17.15
N ARG A 90 4.98 11.79 17.94
CA ARG A 90 6.02 10.76 17.94
C ARG A 90 5.36 9.39 17.87
N THR A 91 6.10 8.39 17.41
CA THR A 91 5.71 6.99 17.53
C THR A 91 6.94 6.12 17.76
N ASP A 92 6.79 5.06 18.54
CA ASP A 92 7.84 4.08 18.78
C ASP A 92 7.69 2.91 17.80
N SER A 93 8.80 2.30 17.43
CA SER A 93 8.80 1.16 16.52
C SER A 93 7.98 -0.01 17.07
N LEU A 94 7.12 -0.57 16.23
CA LEU A 94 6.42 -1.82 16.50
C LEU A 94 7.21 -3.03 15.96
N GLY A 95 7.11 -4.16 16.66
CA GLY A 95 7.76 -5.42 16.26
C GLY A 95 8.93 -5.82 17.15
N PRO A 96 9.57 -6.96 16.86
CA PRO A 96 10.59 -7.56 17.73
C PRO A 96 12.02 -7.06 17.46
N GLY A 97 12.20 -6.05 16.60
CA GLY A 97 13.51 -5.55 16.20
C GLY A 97 14.06 -4.45 17.12
N MET A 98 14.79 -3.51 16.51
CA MET A 98 15.36 -2.34 17.19
C MET A 98 14.29 -1.47 17.84
N GLU A 99 14.59 -0.93 19.03
CA GLU A 99 13.77 0.10 19.66
C GLU A 99 14.15 1.48 19.08
N LEU A 100 13.23 2.07 18.32
CA LEU A 100 13.43 3.34 17.64
C LEU A 100 12.23 4.26 17.88
N THR A 101 12.43 5.56 17.72
CA THR A 101 11.35 6.56 17.79
C THR A 101 11.37 7.42 16.53
N ALA A 102 10.23 7.54 15.85
CA ALA A 102 10.05 8.52 14.78
C ALA A 102 9.37 9.78 15.34
N VAL A 103 9.91 10.94 14.99
CA VAL A 103 9.46 12.24 15.46
C VAL A 103 9.15 13.12 14.27
N MET A 104 7.90 13.55 14.17
CA MET A 104 7.52 14.58 13.21
C MET A 104 8.09 15.93 13.66
N ASN A 105 8.49 16.75 12.72
CA ASN A 105 8.89 18.13 12.94
C ASN A 105 8.28 19.00 11.83
N ALA A 106 8.11 20.29 12.10
CA ALA A 106 7.69 21.24 11.07
C ALA A 106 8.50 22.53 11.18
N ALA A 107 8.86 23.11 10.04
CA ALA A 107 9.43 24.45 10.00
C ALA A 107 8.42 25.46 10.55
N SER A 108 8.89 26.36 11.43
CA SER A 108 8.07 27.45 11.98
C SER A 108 7.99 28.67 11.06
N GLU A 109 8.77 28.68 9.99
CA GLU A 109 8.88 29.77 9.02
C GLU A 109 8.80 29.24 7.59
N GLU A 110 8.51 30.12 6.64
CA GLU A 110 8.40 29.76 5.23
C GLU A 110 9.77 29.38 4.62
N PRO A 111 9.84 28.33 3.78
CA PRO A 111 8.72 27.49 3.35
C PRO A 111 8.28 26.52 4.46
N PHE A 112 6.96 26.45 4.71
CA PHE A 112 6.41 25.45 5.64
C PHE A 112 6.67 24.04 5.11
N GLN A 113 7.56 23.32 5.81
CA GLN A 113 7.96 21.96 5.48
C GLN A 113 7.88 21.08 6.71
N GLN A 114 7.49 19.83 6.52
CA GLN A 114 7.47 18.80 7.54
C GLN A 114 8.62 17.83 7.30
N THR A 115 9.23 17.36 8.39
CA THR A 115 10.30 16.35 8.34
C THR A 115 10.00 15.27 9.36
N ILE A 116 10.37 14.03 9.05
CA ILE A 116 10.35 12.93 10.02
C ILE A 116 11.81 12.59 10.34
N ASN A 117 12.16 12.65 11.62
CA ASN A 117 13.43 12.19 12.12
C ASN A 117 13.25 10.84 12.80
N LEU A 118 14.09 9.88 12.48
CA LEU A 118 14.16 8.59 13.14
C LEU A 118 15.33 8.61 14.12
N LEU A 119 15.04 8.29 15.38
CA LEU A 119 15.99 8.32 16.47
C LEU A 119 16.27 6.90 16.96
N SER A 120 17.54 6.63 17.25
CA SER A 120 17.96 5.55 18.13
C SER A 120 18.44 6.19 19.42
N GLU A 121 17.75 5.87 20.53
CA GLU A 121 17.88 6.60 21.80
C GLU A 121 17.58 8.11 21.61
N GLU A 122 18.60 8.93 21.43
CA GLU A 122 18.50 10.39 21.22
C GLU A 122 19.25 10.87 19.96
N GLU A 123 19.90 9.96 19.23
CA GLU A 123 20.63 10.30 18.01
C GLU A 123 19.74 10.14 16.78
N ILE A 124 19.72 11.16 15.91
CA ILE A 124 19.04 11.08 14.62
C ILE A 124 19.86 10.18 13.70
N ILE A 125 19.32 9.00 13.39
CA ILE A 125 19.95 8.02 12.50
C ILE A 125 19.44 8.13 11.06
N PHE A 126 18.25 8.73 10.86
CA PHE A 126 17.68 8.99 9.55
C PHE A 126 16.75 10.21 9.59
N SER A 127 16.67 10.95 8.50
CA SER A 127 15.81 12.12 8.37
C SER A 127 15.25 12.19 6.95
N VAL A 128 13.96 12.45 6.85
CA VAL A 128 13.25 12.50 5.57
C VAL A 128 12.30 13.67 5.49
N ASP A 129 12.21 14.24 4.29
CA ASP A 129 11.22 15.24 3.95
C ASP A 129 9.83 14.61 3.81
N ALA A 130 8.86 15.12 4.57
CA ALA A 130 7.46 14.71 4.57
C ALA A 130 6.56 15.65 3.74
N GLY A 131 7.12 16.71 3.16
CA GLY A 131 6.36 17.62 2.32
C GLY A 131 5.78 18.81 3.09
N LYS A 132 4.73 19.41 2.52
CA LYS A 132 3.99 20.53 3.09
C LYS A 132 2.94 20.05 4.10
N PRO A 133 2.54 20.91 5.06
CA PRO A 133 1.41 20.63 5.97
C PRO A 133 0.16 20.13 5.24
N SER A 134 -0.40 19.02 5.72
CA SER A 134 -1.64 18.42 5.22
C SER A 134 -2.60 18.01 6.35
N PRO A 135 -3.90 17.82 6.07
CA PRO A 135 -4.86 17.33 7.05
C PRO A 135 -4.57 15.92 7.58
N ALA A 136 -3.95 15.07 6.77
CA ALA A 136 -3.50 13.75 7.19
C ALA A 136 -2.09 13.88 7.79
N LEU A 137 -1.81 13.15 8.88
CA LEU A 137 -0.50 13.22 9.52
C LEU A 137 0.55 12.55 8.62
N PRO A 138 1.69 13.19 8.33
CA PRO A 138 2.71 12.55 7.50
C PRO A 138 3.33 11.30 8.13
N LEU A 139 3.45 11.23 9.46
CA LEU A 139 3.95 10.03 10.13
C LEU A 139 2.85 8.95 10.17
N GLN A 140 3.01 7.89 9.38
CA GLN A 140 2.01 6.81 9.26
C GLN A 140 2.37 5.59 10.10
N GLY A 141 3.65 5.22 10.19
CA GLY A 141 4.07 4.12 11.06
C GLY A 141 5.57 3.90 11.11
N LEU A 142 6.01 3.23 12.17
CA LEU A 142 7.40 2.79 12.36
C LEU A 142 7.41 1.33 12.83
N TRP A 143 8.19 0.51 12.15
CA TRP A 143 8.31 -0.92 12.47
C TRP A 143 9.77 -1.32 12.53
N SER A 144 10.06 -2.38 13.28
CA SER A 144 11.37 -3.02 13.32
C SER A 144 11.23 -4.54 13.46
N TYR A 145 12.07 -5.26 12.72
CA TYR A 145 12.12 -6.72 12.75
C TYR A 145 13.53 -7.17 12.38
N GLU A 146 14.03 -8.21 13.04
CA GLU A 146 15.42 -8.66 12.86
C GLU A 146 16.39 -7.48 13.04
N ASP A 147 17.25 -7.21 12.07
CA ASP A 147 18.16 -6.06 12.00
C ASP A 147 17.66 -4.93 11.09
N HIS A 148 16.38 -4.94 10.72
CA HIS A 148 15.74 -3.98 9.83
C HIS A 148 14.80 -3.01 10.56
N TRP A 149 14.69 -1.80 10.03
CA TRP A 149 13.61 -0.87 10.37
C TRP A 149 12.86 -0.40 9.13
N VAL A 150 11.57 -0.11 9.30
CA VAL A 150 10.69 0.38 8.26
C VAL A 150 9.94 1.61 8.72
N LEU A 151 10.10 2.71 7.98
CA LEU A 151 9.37 3.96 8.22
C LEU A 151 8.36 4.17 7.09
N GLU A 152 7.08 4.27 7.45
CA GLU A 152 6.00 4.66 6.54
C GLU A 152 5.64 6.13 6.77
N ILE A 153 5.64 6.92 5.69
CA ILE A 153 5.17 8.30 5.70
C ILE A 153 4.15 8.55 4.59
N LEU A 154 3.29 9.52 4.79
CA LEU A 154 2.52 10.16 3.74
C LEU A 154 3.23 11.44 3.32
N TYR A 155 3.84 11.43 2.13
CA TYR A 155 4.41 12.63 1.54
C TYR A 155 3.31 13.45 0.88
N SER A 156 3.22 14.74 1.21
CA SER A 156 2.24 15.65 0.61
C SER A 156 2.86 16.93 0.08
N ASP A 157 2.56 17.29 -1.16
CA ASP A 157 2.80 18.64 -1.69
C ASP A 157 1.56 19.16 -2.45
N GLN A 158 1.74 20.10 -3.39
CA GLN A 158 0.60 20.67 -4.15
C GLN A 158 0.01 19.69 -5.18
N GLU A 159 0.80 18.74 -5.67
CA GLU A 159 0.46 17.87 -6.79
C GLU A 159 0.48 16.39 -6.39
N THR A 160 1.12 16.07 -5.27
CA THR A 160 1.43 14.71 -4.85
C THR A 160 0.90 14.45 -3.45
N TRP A 161 0.13 13.38 -3.31
CA TRP A 161 -0.18 12.73 -2.04
C TRP A 161 0.18 11.26 -2.21
N GLN A 162 1.23 10.81 -1.55
CA GLN A 162 1.85 9.53 -1.82
C GLN A 162 2.35 8.88 -0.53
N GLY A 163 1.88 7.67 -0.26
CA GLY A 163 2.48 6.80 0.73
C GLY A 163 3.89 6.38 0.31
N ARG A 164 4.84 6.54 1.22
CA ARG A 164 6.25 6.21 1.01
C ARG A 164 6.75 5.33 2.13
N VAL A 165 7.39 4.22 1.75
CA VAL A 165 7.98 3.27 2.68
C VAL A 165 9.49 3.26 2.52
N TYR A 166 10.20 3.51 3.61
CA TYR A 166 11.65 3.43 3.69
C TYR A 166 12.05 2.17 4.46
N LEU A 167 12.90 1.32 3.88
CA LEU A 167 13.53 0.18 4.54
C LEU A 167 15.01 0.51 4.70
N ASP A 168 15.49 0.62 5.94
CA ASP A 168 16.88 0.97 6.26
C ASP A 168 17.42 2.21 5.51
N GLY A 169 16.54 3.18 5.27
CA GLY A 169 16.85 4.43 4.57
C GLY A 169 16.68 4.38 3.05
N GLU A 170 16.43 3.21 2.46
CA GLU A 170 16.12 3.05 1.05
C GLU A 170 14.61 3.27 0.80
N LEU A 171 14.27 4.18 -0.13
CA LEU A 171 12.89 4.40 -0.55
C LEU A 171 12.41 3.26 -1.46
N LEU A 172 11.61 2.35 -0.91
CA LEU A 172 11.12 1.16 -1.62
C LEU A 172 10.26 1.52 -2.83
N ASN A 173 9.50 2.62 -2.77
CA ASN A 173 8.72 3.10 -3.92
C ASN A 173 9.61 3.24 -5.17
N GLN A 174 10.80 3.83 -5.03
CA GLN A 174 11.71 4.05 -6.16
C GLN A 174 12.39 2.75 -6.61
N SER A 175 12.90 1.94 -5.68
CA SER A 175 13.65 0.74 -6.06
C SER A 175 12.76 -0.37 -6.63
N ARG A 176 11.46 -0.37 -6.30
CA ARG A 176 10.47 -1.34 -6.80
C ARG A 176 9.56 -0.79 -7.89
N GLY A 177 9.64 0.52 -8.18
CA GLY A 177 8.83 1.18 -9.20
C GLY A 177 7.36 1.31 -8.81
N TYR A 178 7.07 1.49 -7.52
CA TYR A 178 5.70 1.71 -7.04
C TYR A 178 5.34 3.19 -7.06
N GLN A 179 4.16 3.50 -7.58
CA GLN A 179 3.52 4.82 -7.52
C GLN A 179 3.03 5.14 -6.12
N ASP A 180 2.65 4.14 -5.34
CA ASP A 180 2.18 4.30 -3.97
C ASP A 180 2.52 3.08 -3.12
N MET A 181 2.71 3.28 -1.81
CA MET A 181 2.96 2.21 -0.84
C MET A 181 2.38 2.61 0.51
N PHE A 182 1.58 1.72 1.12
CA PHE A 182 0.91 2.03 2.37
C PHE A 182 0.57 0.78 3.19
N GLY A 183 0.25 0.99 4.46
CA GLY A 183 -0.27 -0.05 5.35
C GLY A 183 0.79 -1.09 5.71
N PHE A 184 2.05 -0.68 5.86
CA PHE A 184 3.11 -1.59 6.27
C PHE A 184 2.82 -2.17 7.67
N GLN A 185 3.00 -3.48 7.82
CA GLN A 185 2.94 -4.19 9.10
C GLN A 185 3.72 -5.51 9.05
N LEU A 186 3.86 -6.16 10.21
CA LEU A 186 4.30 -7.55 10.32
C LEU A 186 3.08 -8.46 10.44
N LEU A 187 2.54 -8.93 9.31
CA LEU A 187 1.39 -9.84 9.29
C LEU A 187 1.89 -11.29 9.47
N ALA A 188 1.42 -11.96 10.52
CA ALA A 188 1.93 -13.27 10.95
C ALA A 188 3.47 -13.27 11.05
N SER A 189 4.02 -12.22 11.65
CA SER A 189 5.47 -11.98 11.81
C SER A 189 6.28 -11.80 10.51
N LYS A 190 5.62 -11.67 9.35
CA LYS A 190 6.30 -11.43 8.06
C LYS A 190 5.95 -10.04 7.52
N PRO A 191 6.88 -9.35 6.84
CA PRO A 191 6.60 -8.05 6.24
C PRO A 191 5.43 -8.10 5.25
N PHE A 192 4.51 -7.15 5.41
CA PHE A 192 3.34 -6.95 4.58
C PHE A 192 3.17 -5.47 4.25
N TYR A 193 2.79 -5.15 3.02
CA TYR A 193 2.36 -3.80 2.63
C TYR A 193 1.53 -3.82 1.35
N PHE A 194 0.71 -2.80 1.14
CA PHE A 194 0.05 -2.55 -0.14
C PHE A 194 0.95 -1.72 -1.06
N PHE A 195 0.77 -1.88 -2.37
CA PHE A 195 1.46 -1.07 -3.37
C PHE A 195 0.55 -0.78 -4.57
N GLN A 196 0.87 0.30 -5.29
CA GLN A 196 0.32 0.56 -6.63
C GLN A 196 1.47 0.64 -7.66
N ARG A 197 1.33 -0.06 -8.79
CA ARG A 197 2.31 -0.05 -9.89
C ARG A 197 1.61 -0.06 -11.25
N ASN A 198 1.91 0.93 -12.09
CA ASN A 198 1.26 1.12 -13.39
C ASN A 198 -0.28 1.13 -13.28
N ASP A 199 -0.78 1.83 -12.27
CA ASP A 199 -2.19 1.94 -11.91
C ASP A 199 -2.86 0.62 -11.44
N GLU A 200 -2.10 -0.47 -11.33
CA GLU A 200 -2.56 -1.74 -10.76
C GLU A 200 -2.24 -1.81 -9.26
N LEU A 201 -3.23 -2.23 -8.48
CA LEU A 201 -3.12 -2.38 -7.03
C LEU A 201 -2.66 -3.79 -6.66
N GLY A 202 -1.86 -3.90 -5.60
CA GLY A 202 -1.43 -5.19 -5.06
C GLY A 202 -0.99 -5.10 -3.61
N PHE A 203 -0.51 -6.22 -3.10
CA PHE A 203 0.19 -6.29 -1.82
C PHE A 203 1.45 -7.14 -1.96
N SER A 204 2.44 -6.85 -1.13
CA SER A 204 3.61 -7.70 -0.94
C SER A 204 3.49 -8.41 0.40
N TYR A 205 3.76 -9.72 0.42
CA TYR A 205 3.83 -10.52 1.63
C TYR A 205 5.09 -11.37 1.60
N ASN A 206 5.95 -11.21 2.61
CA ASN A 206 7.23 -11.92 2.69
C ASN A 206 8.10 -11.75 1.43
N GLY A 207 8.02 -10.58 0.78
CA GLY A 207 8.75 -10.25 -0.45
C GLY A 207 8.11 -10.76 -1.75
N GLU A 208 6.98 -11.47 -1.67
CA GLU A 208 6.21 -11.91 -2.85
C GLU A 208 5.07 -10.94 -3.14
N GLU A 209 4.98 -10.49 -4.39
CA GLU A 209 3.95 -9.55 -4.84
C GLU A 209 2.71 -10.29 -5.37
N HIS A 210 1.53 -9.82 -4.96
CA HIS A 210 0.24 -10.31 -5.41
C HIS A 210 -0.64 -9.14 -5.87
N TYR A 211 -1.12 -9.21 -7.11
CA TYR A 211 -2.04 -8.22 -7.65
C TYR A 211 -3.47 -8.47 -7.18
N LEU A 212 -4.17 -7.39 -6.88
CA LEU A 212 -5.56 -7.40 -6.43
C LEU A 212 -6.51 -6.98 -7.56
N PRO A 213 -7.72 -7.53 -7.62
CA PRO A 213 -8.69 -7.22 -8.66
C PRO A 213 -9.49 -5.94 -8.35
N TYR A 214 -8.87 -4.94 -7.70
CA TYR A 214 -9.51 -3.70 -7.28
C TYR A 214 -8.85 -2.50 -7.95
N GLU A 215 -9.64 -1.48 -8.22
CA GLU A 215 -9.14 -0.20 -8.74
C GLU A 215 -8.53 0.66 -7.63
N ALA A 216 -9.06 0.55 -6.41
CA ALA A 216 -8.50 1.25 -5.26
C ALA A 216 -8.85 0.55 -3.94
N ILE A 217 -8.00 0.79 -2.94
CA ILE A 217 -8.26 0.58 -1.52
C ILE A 217 -8.42 1.96 -0.88
N LEU A 218 -9.37 2.13 0.03
CA LEU A 218 -9.47 3.35 0.82
C LEU A 218 -8.31 3.40 1.83
N HIS A 219 -7.49 4.45 1.76
CA HIS A 219 -6.33 4.66 2.64
C HIS A 219 -6.01 6.17 2.74
N HIS A 220 -5.16 6.53 3.71
CA HIS A 220 -4.79 7.91 4.05
C HIS A 220 -5.96 8.87 4.36
N GLY A 221 -7.14 8.34 4.68
CA GLY A 221 -8.27 9.12 5.17
C GLY A 221 -7.93 9.82 6.49
N CYS A 222 -8.38 11.06 6.64
CA CYS A 222 -8.25 11.85 7.87
C CYS A 222 -9.63 12.09 8.51
N CYS A 223 -9.66 12.42 9.80
CA CYS A 223 -10.89 12.71 10.55
C CYS A 223 -11.87 11.51 10.51
N SER A 224 -13.14 11.69 10.15
CA SER A 224 -14.11 10.58 10.06
C SER A 224 -13.76 9.58 8.96
N ALA A 225 -13.10 10.00 7.88
CA ALA A 225 -12.69 9.09 6.80
C ALA A 225 -11.57 8.12 7.22
N ALA A 226 -10.85 8.40 8.31
CA ALA A 226 -9.79 7.53 8.81
C ALA A 226 -10.29 6.14 9.21
N VAL A 227 -11.58 6.01 9.55
CA VAL A 227 -12.20 4.71 9.90
C VAL A 227 -12.28 3.74 8.72
N LEU A 228 -12.08 4.24 7.49
CA LEU A 228 -12.09 3.44 6.27
C LEU A 228 -10.69 3.02 5.83
N ASN A 229 -9.64 3.50 6.51
CA ASN A 229 -8.26 3.06 6.26
C ASN A 229 -8.10 1.57 6.59
N PRO A 230 -7.05 0.90 6.06
CA PRO A 230 -6.78 -0.47 6.41
C PRO A 230 -6.61 -0.65 7.92
N ILE A 231 -7.29 -1.64 8.47
CA ILE A 231 -7.25 -2.02 9.89
C ILE A 231 -6.28 -3.18 10.02
N GLN A 232 -5.18 -2.91 10.69
CA GLN A 232 -4.06 -3.83 10.92
C GLN A 232 -4.29 -4.66 12.18
N ALA A 233 -3.95 -5.95 12.11
CA ALA A 233 -3.93 -6.88 13.22
C ALA A 233 -2.79 -7.89 13.04
N GLU A 234 -2.36 -8.53 14.13
CA GLU A 234 -1.16 -9.38 14.13
C GLU A 234 -1.16 -10.42 13.01
N ASN A 235 -2.29 -11.04 12.70
CA ASN A 235 -2.41 -12.09 11.69
C ASN A 235 -3.35 -11.75 10.53
N MET A 236 -3.87 -10.52 10.46
CA MET A 236 -4.77 -10.11 9.39
C MET A 236 -4.75 -8.61 9.09
N VAL A 237 -5.24 -8.23 7.93
CA VAL A 237 -5.63 -6.86 7.60
C VAL A 237 -7.04 -6.87 7.05
N ALA A 238 -7.84 -5.90 7.49
CA ALA A 238 -9.15 -5.64 6.90
C ALA A 238 -9.14 -4.29 6.18
N PHE A 239 -9.79 -4.18 5.03
CA PHE A 239 -9.82 -2.94 4.26
C PHE A 239 -11.07 -2.85 3.39
N PHE A 240 -11.39 -1.62 2.95
CA PHE A 240 -12.41 -1.36 1.96
C PHE A 240 -11.79 -1.13 0.59
N ALA A 241 -12.37 -1.73 -0.44
CA ALA A 241 -11.92 -1.63 -1.82
C ALA A 241 -13.09 -1.48 -2.78
N TYR A 242 -12.83 -1.00 -4.00
CA TYR A 242 -13.84 -0.94 -5.05
C TYR A 242 -13.26 -1.19 -6.46
N THR A 243 -14.14 -1.58 -7.39
CA THR A 243 -13.89 -1.56 -8.84
C THR A 243 -15.18 -1.10 -9.53
N GLY A 244 -15.09 -0.06 -10.37
CA GLY A 244 -16.27 0.61 -10.89
C GLY A 244 -17.22 1.05 -9.77
N ASP A 245 -18.47 0.60 -9.84
CA ASP A 245 -19.50 0.87 -8.83
C ASP A 245 -19.60 -0.22 -7.74
N ASP A 246 -18.82 -1.29 -7.85
CA ASP A 246 -18.86 -2.43 -6.93
C ASP A 246 -17.92 -2.22 -5.74
N TRP A 247 -18.46 -2.36 -4.52
CA TRP A 247 -17.76 -2.14 -3.27
C TRP A 247 -17.53 -3.45 -2.51
N PHE A 248 -16.41 -3.52 -1.80
CA PHE A 248 -15.99 -4.69 -1.03
C PHE A 248 -15.48 -4.28 0.34
N TYR A 249 -15.85 -5.04 1.36
CA TYR A 249 -15.06 -5.20 2.57
C TYR A 249 -14.21 -6.45 2.40
N VAL A 250 -12.92 -6.39 2.69
CA VAL A 250 -11.98 -7.48 2.43
C VAL A 250 -11.21 -7.80 3.68
N GLU A 251 -11.12 -9.08 4.01
CA GLU A 251 -10.26 -9.61 5.06
C GLU A 251 -9.15 -10.42 4.41
N LEU A 252 -7.90 -10.12 4.72
CA LEU A 252 -6.72 -10.85 4.26
C LEU A 252 -5.91 -11.28 5.46
N GLY A 253 -5.73 -12.58 5.67
CA GLY A 253 -5.04 -13.06 6.87
C GLY A 253 -4.49 -14.47 6.79
N ASN A 254 -3.67 -14.79 7.78
CA ASN A 254 -3.20 -16.13 8.11
C ASN A 254 -3.98 -16.59 9.35
N TYR A 255 -5.07 -17.32 9.14
CA TYR A 255 -6.02 -17.74 10.18
C TYR A 255 -5.68 -19.11 10.76
#